data_AF-A0A382UDY1-F1
#
_entry.id   AF-A0A382UDY1-F1
#
_cell.length_a   1.000
_cell.length_b   1.000
_cell.length_c   1.000
_cell.angle_alpha   90.00
_cell.angle_beta   90.00
_cell.angle_gamma   90.00
#
_symmetry.space_group_name_H-M   'P 1'
#
loop_
_entity.id
_entity.type
_entity.pdbx_description
1 polymer ?
#
loop_
_entity_poly.entity_id
_entity_poly.type
_entity_poly.pdbx_seq_one_letter_code
_entity_poly.pdbx_strand_id
1 'polypeptide(L)' 'MTTEQKTFLLATTNQHKLVEIQDLLTGMPVNFRTLLEFPGIKEPEETGATFAENARLKAVYYSRQTGQQSI' A
#
# COMPACT_ATOMS: atom_id res chain seq x y z
N MET A 1 -10.34 15.24 21.82
CA MET A 1 -10.85 14.79 20.50
C MET A 1 -9.83 13.83 19.95
N THR A 2 -10.11 12.52 19.97
CA THR A 2 -9.24 11.53 19.33
C THR A 2 -9.39 11.71 17.82
N THR A 3 -8.36 12.20 17.15
CA THR A 3 -8.28 12.15 15.69
C THR A 3 -8.32 10.70 15.27
N GLU A 4 -9.35 10.28 14.52
CA GLU A 4 -9.33 8.96 13.90
C GLU A 4 -8.14 8.89 12.95
N GLN A 5 -7.20 7.99 13.23
CA GLN A 5 -6.04 7.76 12.38
C GLN A 5 -6.48 6.93 11.17
N LYS A 6 -6.35 7.51 9.97
CA LYS A 6 -6.64 6.79 8.73
C LYS A 6 -5.63 5.67 8.54
N THR A 7 -6.13 4.49 8.16
CA THR A 7 -5.31 3.32 7.87
C THR A 7 -5.20 3.10 6.37
N PHE A 8 -4.00 2.91 5.86
CA PHE A 8 -3.72 2.63 4.45
C PHE A 8 -3.00 1.30 4.28
N LEU A 9 -3.28 0.59 3.19
CA LEU A 9 -2.53 -0.59 2.78
C LEU A 9 -1.37 -0.19 1.87
N LEU A 10 -0.13 -0.54 2.23
CA LEU A 10 1.02 -0.34 1.36
C LEU A 10 1.00 -1.37 0.21
N ALA A 11 0.83 -0.91 -1.02
CA ALA A 11 0.70 -1.71 -2.24
C ALA A 11 2.03 -2.28 -2.75
N THR A 12 2.89 -2.77 -1.84
CA THR A 12 4.19 -3.35 -2.16
C THR A 12 4.51 -4.56 -1.30
N THR A 13 5.12 -5.57 -1.92
CA THR A 13 5.69 -6.75 -1.26
C THR A 13 7.18 -6.58 -0.95
N ASN A 14 7.80 -5.47 -1.38
CA ASN A 14 9.21 -5.20 -1.13
C ASN A 14 9.43 -4.73 0.32
N GLN A 15 10.02 -5.61 1.13
CA GLN A 15 10.25 -5.35 2.55
C GLN A 15 11.13 -4.13 2.83
N HIS A 16 12.15 -3.87 2.00
CA HIS A 16 12.98 -2.68 2.16
C HIS A 16 12.18 -1.40 1.94
N LYS A 17 11.31 -1.36 0.91
CA LYS A 17 10.43 -0.21 0.67
C LYS A 17 9.41 -0.01 1.78
N LEU A 18 8.91 -1.09 2.39
CA LEU A 18 7.99 -0.98 3.52
C LEU A 18 8.64 -0.23 4.69
N VAL A 19 9.89 -0.57 5.01
CA VAL A 19 10.67 0.11 6.05
C VAL A 19 10.89 1.58 5.68
N GLU A 20 11.37 1.86 4.46
CA GLU A 20 11.60 3.24 4.00
C GLU A 20 10.33 4.11 4.05
N ILE A 21 9.18 3.58 3.63
CA ILE A 21 7.91 4.32 3.65
C ILE A 21 7.43 4.56 5.08
N GLN A 22 7.54 3.56 5.96
CA GLN A 22 7.18 3.72 7.37
C GLN A 22 8.06 4.76 8.06
N ASP A 23 9.36 4.72 7.80
CA ASP A 23 10.32 5.69 8.34
C ASP A 23 9.99 7.11 7.86
N LEU A 24 9.77 7.30 6.56
CA LEU A 24 9.42 8.59 5.96
C LEU A 24 8.11 9.18 6.51
N LEU A 25 7.17 8.34 6.91
CA LEU A 25 5.84 8.75 7.39
C LEU A 25 5.74 8.73 8.92
N THR A 26 6.86 8.53 9.62
CA THR A 26 6.96 8.61 11.07
C THR A 26 6.44 9.96 11.56
N GLY A 27 5.53 9.93 12.52
CA GLY A 27 4.93 11.14 13.11
C GLY A 27 3.69 11.66 12.40
N MET A 28 3.29 11.09 11.25
CA MET A 28 1.99 11.37 10.64
C MET A 28 0.87 10.62 11.39
N PRO A 29 -0.35 11.19 11.51
CA PRO A 29 -1.47 10.54 12.19
C PRO A 29 -2.16 9.51 11.28
N VAL A 30 -1.39 8.58 10.73
CA VAL A 30 -1.84 7.51 9.81
C VAL A 30 -1.25 6.17 10.23
N ASN A 31 -1.98 5.10 9.97
CA ASN A 31 -1.54 3.72 10.20
C ASN A 31 -1.31 3.02 8.86
N PHE A 32 -0.42 2.04 8.86
CA PHE A 32 -0.14 1.22 7.68
C PHE A 32 -0.42 -0.25 7.94
N ARG A 33 -1.07 -0.88 6.98
CA ARG A 33 -1.17 -2.34 6.82
C ARG A 33 -0.29 -2.77 5.66
N THR A 34 0.07 -4.04 5.64
CA THR A 34 0.95 -4.60 4.61
C THR A 34 0.27 -5.76 3.87
N LEU A 35 0.73 -6.06 2.65
CA LEU A 35 0.24 -7.21 1.89
C LEU A 35 0.52 -8.56 2.56
N LEU A 36 1.42 -8.61 3.55
CA LEU A 36 1.69 -9.81 4.36
C LEU A 36 0.45 -10.29 5.13
N GLU A 37 -0.49 -9.38 5.41
CA GLU A 37 -1.75 -9.68 6.10
C GLU A 37 -2.82 -10.29 5.17
N PHE A 38 -2.55 -10.33 3.85
CA PHE A 38 -3.48 -10.82 2.84
C PHE A 38 -2.84 -11.96 2.02
N PRO A 39 -2.57 -13.12 2.66
CA PRO A 39 -1.95 -14.25 1.97
C PRO A 39 -2.85 -14.75 0.84
N GLY A 40 -2.26 -15.01 -0.33
CA GLY A 40 -2.95 -15.55 -1.50
C GLY A 40 -3.36 -14.53 -2.56
N ILE A 41 -3.24 -13.22 -2.30
CA ILE A 41 -3.36 -12.21 -3.35
C ILE A 41 -2.08 -12.22 -4.18
N LYS A 42 -2.20 -12.49 -5.48
CA LYS A 42 -1.08 -12.44 -6.43
C LYS A 42 -0.77 -11.01 -6.82
N GLU A 43 0.49 -10.72 -7.10
CA GLU A 43 0.88 -9.42 -7.65
C GLU A 43 0.31 -9.26 -9.07
N PRO A 44 -0.29 -8.10 -9.41
CA PRO A 44 -0.79 -7.87 -10.76
C PRO A 44 0.36 -7.68 -11.74
N GLU A 45 0.09 -7.95 -13.02
CA GLU A 45 1.02 -7.63 -14.09
C GLU A 45 1.18 -6.11 -14.24
N GLU A 46 2.42 -5.66 -14.37
CA GLU A 46 2.76 -4.25 -14.60
C GLU A 46 2.73 -3.93 -16.09
N THR A 47 1.58 -3.45 -16.58
CA THR A 47 1.37 -3.18 -18.01
C THR A 47 1.47 -1.69 -18.36
N GLY A 48 1.78 -0.81 -17.41
CA GLY A 48 1.94 0.63 -17.63
C GLY A 48 3.26 0.95 -18.33
N ALA A 49 3.28 2.07 -19.06
CA ALA A 49 4.48 2.55 -19.72
C ALA A 49 5.44 3.31 -18.77
N THR A 50 4.94 3.69 -17.59
CA THR A 50 5.67 4.47 -16.59
C THR A 50 5.54 3.88 -15.19
N PHE A 51 6.51 4.20 -14.32
CA PHE A 51 6.46 3.81 -12.90
C PHE A 51 5.20 4.34 -12.19
N ALA A 52 4.75 5.55 -12.53
CA ALA A 52 3.55 6.14 -11.95
C ALA A 52 2.27 5.37 -12.34
N GLU A 53 2.19 4.91 -13.60
CA GLU A 53 1.09 4.05 -14.04
C GLU A 53 1.10 2.70 -13.34
N ASN A 54 2.27 2.06 -13.21
CA ASN A 54 2.40 0.79 -12.50
C ASN A 54 2.07 0.92 -11.01
N ALA A 55 2.50 2.01 -10.36
CA ALA A 55 2.15 2.28 -8.97
C ALA A 55 0.64 2.48 -8.79
N ARG A 56 0.00 3.28 -9.66
CA ARG A 56 -1.45 3.49 -9.64
C ARG A 56 -2.22 2.19 -9.91
N LEU A 57 -1.76 1.38 -10.87
CA LEU A 57 -2.35 0.08 -11.19
C LEU A 57 -2.33 -0.84 -9.97
N LYS A 58 -1.17 -0.95 -9.31
CA LYS A 58 -1.04 -1.77 -8.09
C LYS A 58 -1.94 -1.27 -6.97
N ALA A 59 -1.97 0.03 -6.70
CA ALA A 59 -2.86 0.59 -5.68
C ALA A 59 -4.33 0.25 -6.00
N VAL A 60 -4.81 0.50 -7.22
CA VAL A 60 -6.21 0.17 -7.56
C VAL A 60 -6.48 -1.33 -7.45
N TYR A 61 -5.54 -2.18 -7.90
CA TYR A 61 -5.67 -3.63 -7.81
C TYR A 61 -5.79 -4.11 -6.37
N TYR A 62 -4.83 -3.76 -5.50
CA TYR A 62 -4.83 -4.23 -4.12
C TYR A 62 -5.98 -3.66 -3.29
N SER A 63 -6.39 -2.40 -3.55
CA SER A 63 -7.59 -1.84 -2.93
C SER A 63 -8.84 -2.67 -3.24
N ARG A 64 -9.02 -3.07 -4.52
CA ARG A 64 -10.14 -3.92 -4.93
C ARG A 64 -10.10 -5.30 -4.30
N GLN A 65 -8.92 -5.92 -4.18
CA GLN A 65 -8.80 -7.27 -3.63
C GLN A 65 -8.95 -7.34 -2.11
N THR A 66 -8.55 -6.29 -1.40
CA THR A 66 -8.52 -6.28 0.08
C THR A 66 -9.68 -5.52 0.72
N GLY A 67 -10.38 -4.69 -0.06
CA GLY A 67 -11.36 -3.73 0.45
C GLY A 67 -10.73 -2.59 1.28
N GLN A 68 -9.40 -2.49 1.31
CA GLN A 68 -8.68 -1.41 2.01
C GLN A 68 -8.37 -0.27 1.06
N GLN A 69 -8.23 0.95 1.58
CA GLN A 69 -7.63 2.03 0.81
C GLN A 69 -6.12 1.78 0.73
N SER A 70 -5.57 1.61 -0.47
CA SER A 70 -4.14 1.35 -0.66
C SER A 70 -3.40 2.50 -1.32
N ILE A 71 -2.12 2.61 -1.00
CA ILE A 71 -1.18 3.60 -1.54
C ILE A 71 0.07 2.92 -2.09
#